data_AF-A0A5S9M008-F1
#
_entry.id   AF-A0A5S9M008-F1
#
_cell.length_a   1.000
_cell.length_b   1.000
_cell.length_c   1.000
_cell.angle_alpha   90.00
_cell.angle_beta   90.00
_cell.angle_gamma   90.00
#
_symmetry.space_group_name_H-M   'P 1'
#
loop_
_entity.id
_entity.type
_entity.pdbx_description
1 polymer ?
#
loop_
_entity_poly.entity_id
_entity_poly.type
_entity_poly.pdbx_seq_one_letter_code
_entity_poly.pdbx_strand_id
1 'polypeptide(L)' 'MSTDKKFSKKAEEQNITPIEYLDPVVEDIQSLWKKLDISNDDFIRTTEKRHTKIIEQVFQKNCLIKEIFI' A
#
# COMPACT_ATOMS: atom_id res chain seq x y z
N MET A 1 15.67 -1.15 6.03
CA MET A 1 15.11 -2.37 5.39
C MET A 1 13.62 -2.12 5.14
N SER A 2 13.17 -2.13 3.88
CA SER A 2 11.77 -1.77 3.52
C SER A 2 10.76 -2.64 4.27
N THR A 3 9.64 -2.06 4.71
CA THR A 3 8.54 -2.74 5.41
C THR A 3 7.93 -3.85 4.57
N ASP A 4 7.80 -3.64 3.26
CA ASP A 4 7.27 -4.64 2.32
C ASP A 4 8.10 -5.93 2.35
N LYS A 5 9.42 -5.78 2.39
CA LYS A 5 10.37 -6.92 2.47
C LYS A 5 10.19 -7.74 3.75
N LYS A 6 9.74 -7.13 4.85
CA LYS A 6 9.48 -7.84 6.11
C LYS A 6 8.19 -8.67 6.03
N PHE A 7 7.16 -8.15 5.37
CA PHE A 7 5.88 -8.85 5.19
C PHE A 7 6.00 -9.97 4.16
N SER A 8 6.68 -9.74 3.03
CA SER A 8 6.91 -10.79 2.02
C SER A 8 7.59 -12.01 2.62
N LYS A 9 8.62 -11.81 3.45
CA LYS A 9 9.33 -12.91 4.11
C LYS A 9 8.44 -13.73 5.05
N LYS A 10 7.56 -13.06 5.83
CA LYS A 10 6.60 -13.75 6.71
C LYS A 10 5.52 -14.50 5.93
N ALA A 11 5.09 -13.95 4.80
CA ALA A 11 4.12 -14.59 3.93
C ALA A 11 4.73 -15.85 3.25
N GLU A 12 5.99 -15.76 2.81
CA GLU A 12 6.77 -16.90 2.31
C GLU A 12 6.92 -18.01 3.35
N GLU A 13 7.23 -17.66 4.61
CA GLU A 13 7.30 -18.61 5.74
C GLU A 13 5.98 -19.36 5.99
N GLN A 14 4.85 -18.76 5.61
CA GLN A 14 3.50 -19.31 5.77
C GLN A 14 2.90 -19.86 4.46
N ASN A 15 3.66 -19.86 3.35
CA ASN A 15 3.19 -20.24 2.01
C ASN A 15 1.93 -19.51 1.53
N ILE A 16 1.75 -18.25 1.95
CA ILE A 16 0.65 -17.39 1.51
C ILE A 16 1.21 -16.15 0.81
N THR A 17 0.37 -15.47 0.04
CA THR A 17 0.78 -14.22 -0.61
C THR A 17 0.89 -13.08 0.42
N PRO A 18 1.72 -12.05 0.16
CA PRO A 18 1.82 -10.89 1.04
C PRO A 18 0.49 -10.14 1.23
N ILE A 19 -0.39 -10.20 0.23
CA ILE A 19 -1.74 -9.60 0.29
C ILE A 19 -2.61 -10.40 1.25
N GLU A 20 -2.66 -11.73 1.11
CA GLU A 20 -3.42 -12.61 2.02
C GLU A 20 -2.94 -12.52 3.47
N TYR A 21 -1.64 -12.30 3.70
CA TYR A 21 -1.11 -12.06 5.04
C TYR A 21 -1.61 -10.74 5.65
N LEU A 22 -1.82 -9.70 4.82
CA LEU A 22 -2.18 -8.36 5.28
C LEU A 22 -3.69 -8.13 5.38
N ASP A 23 -4.51 -8.86 4.64
CA ASP A 23 -5.97 -8.74 4.67
C ASP A 23 -6.58 -8.91 6.08
N PRO A 24 -6.25 -9.95 6.88
CA PRO A 24 -6.82 -10.07 8.23
C PRO A 24 -6.33 -8.97 9.18
N VAL A 25 -5.09 -8.49 8.99
CA VAL A 25 -4.54 -7.37 9.79
C VAL A 25 -5.30 -6.08 9.50
N VAL A 26 -5.70 -5.85 8.25
CA VAL A 26 -6.51 -4.69 7.86
C VAL A 26 -7.92 -4.77 8.47
N GLU A 27 -8.54 -5.95 8.46
CA GLU A 27 -9.84 -6.16 9.10
C GLU A 27 -9.82 -5.87 10.60
N ASP A 28 -8.76 -6.30 11.29
CA ASP A 28 -8.58 -6.02 12.72
C ASP A 28 -8.43 -4.52 13.00
N ILE A 29 -7.65 -3.81 12.16
CA ILE A 29 -7.47 -2.36 12.29
C ILE A 29 -8.79 -1.62 12.06
N GLN A 30 -9.55 -1.98 11.03
CA GLN A 30 -10.86 -1.38 10.76
C GLN A 30 -11.86 -1.66 11.89
N SER A 31 -11.81 -2.87 12.44
CA SER A 31 -12.64 -3.24 13.60
C SER A 31 -12.26 -2.46 14.86
N LEU A 32 -10.96 -2.19 15.05
CA LEU A 32 -10.46 -1.37 16.15
C LEU A 32 -10.90 0.09 16.00
N TRP A 33 -10.83 0.67 14.80
CA TRP A 33 -11.30 2.03 14.53
C TRP A 33 -12.78 2.20 14.83
N LYS A 34 -13.61 1.21 14.46
CA LYS A 34 -15.04 1.20 14.82
C LYS A 34 -15.27 1.22 16.33
N LYS A 35 -14.44 0.49 17.11
CA LYS A 35 -14.53 0.48 18.58
C LYS A 35 -14.06 1.79 19.21
N LEU A 36 -13.15 2.51 18.55
CA LEU A 36 -12.60 3.79 19.01
C LEU A 36 -13.40 5.00 18.51
N ASP A 37 -14.53 4.78 17.82
CA ASP A 37 -15.35 5.83 17.18
C ASP A 37 -14.56 6.70 16.19
N ILE A 38 -13.56 6.09 15.54
CA ILE A 38 -12.76 6.75 14.49
C ILE A 38 -13.46 6.50 13.16
N SER A 39 -13.99 7.57 12.56
CA SER A 39 -14.47 7.57 11.19
C SER A 39 -13.35 8.05 10.26
N ASN A 40 -13.15 7.33 9.15
CA ASN A 40 -12.26 7.74 8.07
C ASN A 40 -13.08 7.82 6.79
N ASP A 41 -12.91 8.90 6.03
CA ASP A 41 -13.65 9.09 4.77
C ASP A 41 -13.16 8.14 3.68
N ASP A 42 -11.88 7.75 3.71
CA ASP A 42 -11.30 6.83 2.73
C ASP A 42 -10.13 6.04 3.32
N PHE A 43 -10.16 4.71 3.17
CA PHE A 43 -9.06 3.83 3.53
C PHE A 43 -8.36 3.37 2.24
N ILE A 44 -7.22 3.98 1.94
CA ILE A 44 -6.45 3.71 0.72
C ILE A 44 -5.31 2.75 1.02
N ARG A 45 -5.26 1.61 0.33
CA ARG A 45 -4.09 0.73 0.32
C ARG A 45 -3.14 1.11 -0.81
N THR A 46 -1.83 1.06 -0.54
CA THR A 46 -0.78 1.31 -1.55
C THR A 46 -0.75 0.26 -2.67
N THR A 47 -1.44 -0.87 -2.50
CA THR A 47 -1.62 -1.93 -3.50
C THR A 47 -2.80 -1.70 -4.45
N GLU A 48 -3.63 -0.68 -4.22
CA GLU A 48 -4.79 -0.40 -5.08
C GLU A 48 -4.40 0.29 -6.39
N LYS A 49 -5.10 -0.08 -7.47
CA LYS A 49 -4.87 0.49 -8.82
C LYS A 49 -4.94 2.02 -8.86
N ARG A 50 -5.78 2.64 -8.03
CA ARG A 50 -5.87 4.11 -7.94
C ARG A 50 -4.58 4.74 -7.42
N HIS A 51 -3.94 4.10 -6.44
CA HIS A 51 -2.67 4.55 -5.88
C HIS A 51 -1.57 4.42 -6.94
N THR A 52 -1.49 3.27 -7.61
CA THR A 52 -0.54 3.04 -8.70
C THR A 52 -0.70 4.03 -9.83
N LYS A 53 -1.94 4.27 -10.30
CA LYS A 53 -2.22 5.18 -11.41
C LYS A 53 -1.82 6.62 -11.11
N ILE A 54 -2.07 7.10 -9.89
CA ILE A 54 -1.66 8.45 -9.48
C ILE A 54 -0.13 8.54 -9.45
N ILE A 55 0.53 7.54 -8.90
CA ILE A 55 2.00 7.48 -8.86
C ILE A 55 2.57 7.46 -10.29
N GLU A 56 2.06 6.61 -11.17
CA GLU A 56 2.46 6.57 -12.58
C GLU A 56 2.31 7.93 -13.27
N GLN A 57 1.20 8.63 -13.04
CA GLN A 57 0.98 9.97 -13.58
C GLN A 57 1.97 11.00 -13.01
N VAL A 58 2.24 10.96 -11.71
CA VAL A 58 3.23 11.84 -11.06
C VAL A 58 4.63 11.57 -11.60
N PHE A 59 5.02 10.30 -11.77
CA PHE A 59 6.30 9.92 -12.34
C PHE A 59 6.41 10.29 -13.82
N GLN A 60 5.38 10.07 -14.63
CA GLN A 60 5.35 10.51 -16.04
C GLN A 60 5.49 12.03 -16.15
N LYS A 61 4.76 12.79 -15.34
CA LYS A 61 4.84 14.26 -15.30
C LYS A 61 6.23 14.75 -14.88
N ASN A 62 6.88 14.07 -13.92
CA ASN A 62 8.20 14.45 -13.44
C ASN A 62 9.34 13.98 -14.36
N CYS A 63 9.18 12.90 -15.11
CA CYS A 63 10.14 12.45 -16.12
C CYS A 63 10.11 13.32 -17.38
N LEU A 64 8.96 13.88 -17.77
CA LEU A 64 8.88 14.88 -18.85
C LEU A 64 9.65 16.18 -18.53
N ILE A 65 9.92 16.47 -17.26
CA ILE A 65 10.72 17.62 -16.82
C ILE A 65 12.23 17.28 -16.73
N LYS A 66 12.60 16.00 -16.88
CA LYS A 66 14.01 15.54 -16.82
C LYS A 66 14.72 15.45 -18.17
N GLU A 67 14.11 15.92 -19.27
CA GLU A 67 14.80 16.12 -20.56
C GLU A 67 15.53 17.47 -20.67
N ILE A 68 15.71 18.19 -19.56
CA ILE A 68 16.67 19.30 -19.46
C ILE A 68 17.78 18.84 -18.52
N PHE A 69 19.01 18.79 -19.05
CA PHE A 69 20.24 18.22 -18.46
C PHE A 69 20.39 16.69 -18.56
N ILE A 70 20.68 16.23 -19.79
CA ILE A 70 21.79 15.28 -20.02
C ILE A 70 23.10 15.98 -19.63
#